data_AF-A0A194XI76-F1
#
_entry.id   AF-A0A194XI76-F1
#
_cell.length_a   1.000
_cell.length_b   1.000
_cell.length_c   1.000
_cell.angle_alpha   90.00
_cell.angle_beta   90.00
_cell.angle_gamma   90.00
#
_symmetry.space_group_name_H-M   'P 1'
#
loop_
_entity.id
_entity.type
_entity.pdbx_description
1 polymer ?
#
loop_
_entity_poly.entity_id
_entity_poly.type
_entity_poly.pdbx_seq_one_letter_code
_entity_poly.pdbx_strand_id
1 'polypeptide(L)'
;MMSNTDPVDPGTAAGPSPATEQKSGDDLWSEAVKLLRPGDEEQLRLEKADKLPVLEEVLAAAIKKRERCKDRQWRIKKRDGTVIVLRDVFDKIASWLKKLESIGDCVAQLDSVHLALPWSVIKFFLQLSTGDNEKLGSVYDQLEKITNLIGRYGIFEELYLEESSKASNLLKKAIVKLYASVLTFLAEAKRYYAQDTAKRMAKNILQISDWDVDKLADNIQSEQACVDEIARLIDAESLRNASQGIKRLSKGAREHKEELRKALGDLGIDHINDQLTVLTKDLASTKKRELLDWISKIPYSEHHESVRKGRLKGSGIWLFEQTQYEEWRKSTSSSLLWIHGIPGSGKSNLASLVIDTLRENRMNPQAEPLAYVYCARNANEPERADPSPIVRCLLRQLACPKPKMDIQDVVLRKHQELEEEGFEGVNPRDLSLIESKELILDLLESHRATIIIDAVDECIPGSRYQLLSTIKDLLQNASCPVKILPYC
;
A
#
# COMPACT_ATOMS: atom_id res chain seq x y z
N MET A 1 -64.63 -15.13 31.27
CA MET A 1 -64.85 -16.33 30.45
C MET A 1 -63.92 -16.23 29.26
N MET A 2 -62.99 -17.19 29.12
CA MET A 2 -62.27 -17.58 27.89
C MET A 2 -61.42 -16.48 27.22
N SER A 3 -60.25 -16.69 26.62
CA SER A 3 -59.29 -17.79 26.50
C SER A 3 -58.20 -17.23 25.55
N ASN A 4 -56.92 -17.48 25.85
CA ASN A 4 -55.83 -17.79 24.92
C ASN A 4 -54.49 -17.23 25.40
N THR A 5 -53.76 -18.13 26.04
CA THR A 5 -52.31 -18.08 26.26
C THR A 5 -51.75 -19.30 25.53
N ASP A 6 -51.00 -19.10 24.46
CA ASP A 6 -50.09 -20.10 23.92
C ASP A 6 -48.66 -19.66 24.26
N PRO A 7 -47.85 -20.50 24.94
CA PRO A 7 -46.44 -20.23 25.18
C PRO A 7 -45.55 -20.81 24.08
N VAL A 8 -44.48 -20.06 23.78
CA VAL A 8 -43.39 -20.42 22.88
C VAL A 8 -42.53 -21.53 23.51
N ASP A 9 -42.30 -22.60 22.76
CA ASP A 9 -41.42 -23.73 23.10
C ASP A 9 -40.02 -23.54 22.48
N PRO A 10 -38.91 -23.59 23.23
CA PRO A 10 -37.56 -23.51 22.69
C PRO A 10 -37.04 -24.92 22.34
N GLY A 11 -37.32 -25.35 21.12
CA GLY A 11 -36.72 -26.56 20.53
C GLY A 11 -35.21 -26.42 20.37
N THR A 12 -34.47 -27.14 21.20
CA THR A 12 -33.01 -27.25 21.17
C THR A 12 -32.61 -28.25 20.09
N ALA A 13 -32.19 -27.78 18.92
CA ALA A 13 -31.63 -28.63 17.88
C ALA A 13 -30.18 -28.97 18.21
N ALA A 14 -29.96 -30.13 18.82
CA ALA A 14 -28.64 -30.74 18.91
C ALA A 14 -28.17 -31.07 17.48
N GLY A 15 -27.14 -30.37 17.01
CA GLY A 15 -26.50 -30.67 15.73
C GLY A 15 -25.88 -32.08 15.76
N PRO A 16 -25.89 -32.82 14.65
CA PRO A 16 -25.26 -34.13 14.60
C PRO A 16 -23.75 -33.96 14.80
N SER A 17 -23.21 -34.66 15.79
CA SER A 17 -21.77 -34.87 15.98
C SER A 17 -21.17 -35.38 14.66
N PRO A 18 -20.02 -34.87 14.18
CA PRO A 18 -19.41 -35.37 12.96
C PRO A 18 -18.91 -36.79 13.25
N ALA A 19 -19.69 -37.78 12.84
CA ALA A 19 -19.17 -39.12 12.63
C ALA A 19 -18.05 -38.99 11.61
N THR A 20 -16.85 -39.38 12.02
CA THR A 20 -15.68 -39.57 11.17
C THR A 20 -16.03 -40.61 10.10
N GLU A 21 -16.58 -40.14 8.98
CA GLU A 21 -16.63 -40.92 7.74
C GLU A 21 -15.18 -41.14 7.30
N GLN A 22 -14.65 -42.32 7.62
CA GLN A 22 -13.47 -42.87 6.96
C GLN A 22 -13.80 -42.99 5.47
N LYS A 23 -13.44 -41.97 4.70
CA LYS A 23 -13.37 -42.06 3.24
C LYS A 23 -12.45 -43.22 2.92
N SER A 24 -13.00 -44.30 2.36
CA SER A 24 -12.18 -45.34 1.72
C SER A 24 -11.54 -44.74 0.47
N GLY A 25 -10.46 -43.98 0.65
CA GLY A 25 -9.59 -43.60 -0.45
C GLY A 25 -8.95 -44.87 -1.01
N ASP A 26 -9.05 -45.07 -2.33
CA ASP A 26 -8.33 -46.14 -3.02
C ASP A 26 -6.84 -46.02 -2.69
N ASP A 27 -6.35 -46.90 -1.82
CA ASP A 27 -4.95 -46.93 -1.46
C ASP A 27 -4.09 -47.22 -2.70
N LEU A 28 -3.32 -46.23 -3.16
CA LEU A 28 -2.47 -46.35 -4.35
C LEU A 28 -1.41 -47.42 -4.19
N TRP A 29 -0.98 -47.72 -2.97
CA TRP A 29 -0.07 -48.82 -2.68
C TRP A 29 -0.73 -50.17 -2.94
N SER A 30 -2.01 -50.33 -2.63
CA SER A 30 -2.80 -51.52 -2.98
C SER A 30 -2.89 -51.72 -4.49
N GLU A 31 -3.08 -50.64 -5.26
CA GLU A 31 -3.08 -50.72 -6.73
C GLU A 31 -1.68 -51.06 -7.28
N ALA A 32 -0.63 -50.50 -6.68
CA ALA A 32 0.76 -50.76 -7.06
C ALA A 32 1.17 -52.22 -6.85
N VAL A 33 0.73 -52.85 -5.75
CA VAL A 33 1.00 -54.27 -5.48
C VAL A 33 0.45 -55.18 -6.58
N LYS A 34 -0.70 -54.84 -7.17
CA LYS A 34 -1.31 -55.62 -8.28
C LYS A 34 -0.46 -55.60 -9.56
N LEU A 35 0.49 -54.68 -9.69
CA LEU A 35 1.39 -54.58 -10.85
C LEU A 35 2.69 -55.38 -10.68
N LEU A 36 2.93 -55.98 -9.51
CA LEU A 36 4.13 -56.74 -9.24
C LEU A 36 4.16 -58.08 -9.96
N ARG A 37 5.36 -58.58 -10.27
CA ARG A 37 5.51 -59.93 -10.86
C ARG A 37 5.11 -61.01 -9.83
N PRO A 38 4.65 -62.19 -10.31
CA PRO A 38 4.39 -63.33 -9.43
C PRO A 38 5.62 -63.65 -8.56
N GLY A 39 5.43 -63.65 -7.24
CA GLY A 39 6.48 -63.93 -6.26
C GLY A 39 7.30 -62.73 -5.79
N ASP A 40 7.14 -61.53 -6.36
CA ASP A 40 7.69 -60.28 -5.79
C ASP A 40 6.93 -59.88 -4.52
N GLU A 41 5.60 -60.05 -4.48
CA GLU A 41 4.77 -59.77 -3.30
C GLU A 41 5.17 -60.61 -2.08
N GLU A 42 5.49 -61.89 -2.29
CA GLU A 42 5.92 -62.79 -1.21
C GLU A 42 7.27 -62.38 -0.62
N GLN A 43 8.15 -61.77 -1.42
CA GLN A 43 9.40 -61.19 -0.90
C GLN A 43 9.14 -59.99 0.00
N LEU A 44 8.04 -59.26 -0.19
CA LEU A 44 7.70 -58.09 0.60
C LEU A 44 7.04 -58.45 1.93
N ARG A 45 6.34 -59.59 2.00
CA ARG A 45 5.70 -60.12 3.21
C ARG A 45 6.74 -60.58 4.26
N LEU A 46 6.35 -60.57 5.53
CA LEU A 46 7.18 -60.99 6.68
C LEU A 46 6.80 -62.41 7.13
N GLU A 47 7.79 -63.22 7.53
CA GLU A 47 7.61 -64.61 8.02
C GLU A 47 6.97 -64.70 9.43
N LYS A 48 6.74 -63.57 10.11
CA LYS A 48 6.04 -63.52 11.40
C LYS A 48 4.95 -62.47 11.39
N ALA A 49 3.75 -62.91 11.72
CA ALA A 49 2.58 -62.08 11.98
C ALA A 49 2.78 -61.28 13.27
N ASP A 50 3.57 -60.22 13.24
CA ASP A 50 3.69 -59.28 14.35
C ASP A 50 3.73 -57.86 13.77
N LYS A 51 2.66 -57.10 14.05
CA LYS A 51 2.42 -55.65 13.93
C LYS A 51 3.22 -54.87 12.86
N LEU A 52 2.51 -54.05 12.06
CA LEU A 52 3.12 -53.05 11.18
C LEU A 52 4.29 -52.36 11.90
N PRO A 53 5.49 -52.28 11.29
CA PRO A 53 6.58 -51.55 11.92
C PRO A 53 6.15 -50.09 12.08
N VAL A 54 6.04 -49.64 13.34
CA VAL A 54 5.80 -48.23 13.63
C VAL A 54 6.97 -47.44 13.04
N LEU A 55 6.72 -46.30 12.39
CA LEU A 55 7.76 -45.43 11.83
C LEU A 55 8.90 -45.15 12.83
N GLU A 56 8.54 -45.03 14.11
CA GLU A 56 9.46 -44.94 15.24
C GLU A 56 10.49 -46.08 15.30
N GLU A 57 10.10 -47.32 15.00
CA GLU A 57 11.00 -48.48 14.98
C GLU A 57 11.97 -48.43 13.80
N VAL A 58 11.51 -47.95 12.65
CA VAL A 58 12.35 -47.75 11.47
C VAL A 58 13.35 -46.62 11.75
N LEU A 59 12.88 -45.53 12.38
CA LEU A 59 13.71 -44.42 12.81
C LEU A 59 14.78 -44.88 13.83
N ALA A 60 14.38 -45.64 14.84
CA ALA A 60 15.30 -46.20 15.82
C ALA A 60 16.35 -47.12 15.17
N ALA A 61 15.95 -47.95 14.20
CA ALA A 61 16.86 -48.78 13.42
C ALA A 61 17.84 -47.92 12.59
N ALA A 62 17.37 -46.84 11.96
CA ALA A 62 18.20 -45.93 11.17
C ALA A 62 19.23 -45.20 12.05
N ILE A 63 18.81 -44.68 13.21
CA ILE A 63 19.71 -44.04 14.19
C ILE A 63 20.76 -45.03 14.68
N LYS A 64 20.35 -46.24 15.08
CA LYS A 64 21.29 -47.27 15.54
C LYS A 64 22.30 -47.66 14.46
N LYS A 65 21.85 -47.73 13.20
CA LYS A 65 22.69 -48.04 12.05
C LYS A 65 23.68 -46.91 11.75
N ARG A 66 23.24 -45.65 11.84
CA ARG A 66 24.08 -44.45 11.74
C ARG A 66 25.19 -44.46 12.78
N GLU A 67 24.88 -44.70 14.06
CA GLU A 67 25.88 -44.75 15.14
C GLU A 67 26.96 -45.80 14.86
N ARG A 68 26.57 -47.02 14.47
CA ARG A 68 27.53 -48.08 14.09
C ARG A 68 28.44 -47.72 12.92
N CYS A 69 27.98 -46.85 12.02
CA CYS A 69 28.76 -46.40 10.88
C CYS A 69 29.69 -45.22 11.20
N LYS A 70 29.50 -44.52 12.34
CA LYS A 70 30.41 -43.46 12.78
C LYS A 70 31.81 -44.00 13.05
N ASP A 71 31.89 -45.17 13.65
CA ASP A 71 33.15 -45.78 14.10
C ASP A 71 34.01 -46.30 12.92
N ARG A 72 33.38 -46.68 11.80
CA ARG A 72 34.04 -47.40 10.70
C ARG A 72 34.17 -46.60 9.39
N GLN A 73 33.50 -45.46 9.26
CA GLN A 73 33.56 -44.55 8.11
C GLN A 73 33.56 -45.21 6.71
N TRP A 74 32.68 -46.19 6.49
CA TRP A 74 32.58 -46.88 5.19
C TRP A 74 32.26 -45.92 4.04
N ARG A 75 33.01 -46.07 2.94
CA ARG A 75 32.89 -45.28 1.72
C ARG A 75 32.63 -46.20 0.53
N ILE A 76 31.65 -45.83 -0.29
CA ILE A 76 31.35 -46.52 -1.55
C ILE A 76 31.59 -45.55 -2.68
N LYS A 77 32.22 -46.01 -3.76
CA LYS A 77 32.38 -45.24 -4.99
C LYS A 77 31.30 -45.65 -5.99
N LYS A 78 30.50 -44.69 -6.45
CA LYS A 78 29.52 -44.88 -7.53
C LYS A 78 30.22 -44.98 -8.88
N ARG A 79 29.49 -45.48 -9.89
CA ARG A 79 29.92 -45.52 -11.30
C ARG A 79 30.23 -44.14 -11.87
N ASP A 80 29.53 -43.10 -11.40
CA ASP A 80 29.74 -41.70 -11.78
C ASP A 80 30.94 -41.02 -11.07
N GLY A 81 31.65 -41.75 -10.21
CA GLY A 81 32.78 -41.24 -9.44
C GLY A 81 32.42 -40.60 -8.09
N THR A 82 31.14 -40.42 -7.78
CA THR A 82 30.67 -39.89 -6.51
C THR A 82 30.99 -40.85 -5.37
N VAL A 83 31.54 -40.34 -4.26
CA VAL A 83 31.80 -41.13 -3.05
C VAL A 83 30.67 -40.93 -2.05
N ILE A 84 30.02 -42.03 -1.69
CA ILE A 84 28.97 -42.08 -0.68
C ILE A 84 29.57 -42.51 0.65
N VAL A 85 29.27 -41.76 1.71
CA VAL A 85 29.60 -42.16 3.08
C VAL A 85 28.34 -42.77 3.70
N LEU A 86 28.40 -44.05 4.10
CA LEU A 86 27.20 -44.76 4.59
C LEU A 86 26.56 -44.10 5.81
N ARG A 87 27.37 -43.51 6.69
CA ARG A 87 26.88 -42.71 7.83
C ARG A 87 25.90 -41.63 7.36
N ASP A 88 26.24 -40.92 6.29
CA ASP A 88 25.45 -39.78 5.80
C ASP A 88 24.14 -40.26 5.18
N VAL A 89 24.16 -41.42 4.52
CA VAL A 89 22.94 -42.08 4.01
C VAL A 89 21.98 -42.39 5.15
N PHE A 90 22.46 -43.02 6.23
CA PHE A 90 21.61 -43.35 7.38
C PHE A 90 21.16 -42.10 8.15
N ASP A 91 21.98 -41.04 8.19
CA ASP A 91 21.59 -39.76 8.76
C ASP A 91 20.46 -39.09 7.96
N LYS A 92 20.56 -39.11 6.62
CA LYS A 92 19.49 -38.64 5.74
C LYS A 92 18.21 -39.45 5.90
N ILE A 93 18.29 -40.78 5.94
CA ILE A 93 17.12 -41.65 6.21
C ILE A 93 16.46 -41.25 7.54
N ALA A 94 17.24 -41.10 8.61
CA ALA A 94 16.71 -40.67 9.90
C ALA A 94 16.12 -39.26 9.85
N SER A 95 16.73 -38.33 9.10
CA SER A 95 16.20 -36.98 8.90
C SER A 95 14.88 -36.98 8.13
N TRP A 96 14.74 -37.83 7.10
CA TRP A 96 13.50 -37.94 6.34
C TRP A 96 12.38 -38.52 7.21
N LEU A 97 12.67 -39.58 7.97
CA LEU A 97 11.72 -40.18 8.91
C LEU A 97 11.24 -39.16 9.98
N LYS A 98 12.14 -38.35 10.55
CA LYS A 98 11.75 -37.27 11.48
C LYS A 98 10.89 -36.19 10.84
N LYS A 99 11.17 -35.83 9.59
CA LYS A 99 10.33 -34.88 8.85
C LYS A 99 8.93 -35.47 8.63
N LEU A 100 8.83 -36.77 8.39
CA LEU A 100 7.53 -37.45 8.27
C LEU A 100 6.75 -37.43 9.59
N GLU A 101 7.42 -37.62 10.74
CA GLU A 101 6.78 -37.45 12.06
C GLU A 101 6.27 -36.01 12.27
N SER A 102 7.02 -35.00 11.81
CA SER A 102 6.60 -33.59 11.95
C SER A 102 5.42 -33.19 11.08
N ILE A 103 5.14 -33.96 10.02
CA ILE A 103 3.99 -33.79 9.10
C ILE A 103 2.96 -34.89 9.42
N GLY A 104 2.92 -35.34 10.68
CA GLY A 104 2.25 -36.56 11.14
C GLY A 104 0.79 -36.72 10.73
N ASP A 105 0.04 -35.63 10.54
CA ASP A 105 -1.36 -35.66 10.08
C ASP A 105 -1.49 -36.19 8.63
N CYS A 106 -0.54 -35.90 7.74
CA CYS A 106 -0.56 -36.37 6.35
C CYS A 106 -0.22 -37.86 6.22
N VAL A 107 0.57 -38.39 7.16
CA VAL A 107 1.07 -39.79 7.12
C VAL A 107 0.19 -40.73 7.95
N ALA A 108 -0.46 -40.22 9.01
CA ALA A 108 -1.43 -40.98 9.79
C ALA A 108 -2.71 -41.36 8.99
N GLN A 109 -3.00 -40.64 7.89
CA GLN A 109 -4.09 -41.00 6.98
C GLN A 109 -3.75 -42.17 6.04
N LEU A 110 -2.49 -42.62 6.01
CA LEU A 110 -1.99 -43.67 5.10
C LEU A 110 -1.96 -45.08 5.73
N ASP A 111 -2.93 -45.39 6.62
CA ASP A 111 -3.08 -46.64 7.41
C ASP A 111 -3.21 -47.97 6.59
N SER A 112 -2.80 -47.96 5.33
CA SER A 112 -2.77 -49.09 4.43
C SER A 112 -1.78 -50.17 4.87
N VAL A 113 -2.26 -51.41 4.90
CA VAL A 113 -1.44 -52.63 5.09
C VAL A 113 -0.31 -52.72 4.05
N HIS A 114 -0.50 -52.14 2.86
CA HIS A 114 0.48 -52.18 1.77
C HIS A 114 1.57 -51.10 1.88
N LEU A 115 1.29 -49.94 2.49
CA LEU A 115 2.34 -48.95 2.83
C LEU A 115 3.33 -49.49 3.89
N ALA A 116 2.91 -50.47 4.70
CA ALA A 116 3.80 -51.16 5.62
C ALA A 116 4.93 -51.95 4.93
N LEU A 117 4.71 -52.36 3.68
CA LEU A 117 5.62 -53.24 2.93
C LEU A 117 6.97 -52.55 2.65
N PRO A 118 7.02 -51.33 2.07
CA PRO A 118 8.27 -50.61 1.92
C PRO A 118 9.05 -50.43 3.23
N TRP A 119 8.36 -50.01 4.29
CA TRP A 119 8.97 -49.78 5.60
C TRP A 119 9.57 -51.04 6.21
N SER A 120 8.90 -52.18 6.02
CA SER A 120 9.38 -53.49 6.47
C SER A 120 10.68 -53.87 5.78
N VAL A 121 10.79 -53.65 4.47
CA VAL A 121 12.03 -53.95 3.72
C VAL A 121 13.15 -52.99 4.10
N ILE A 122 12.85 -51.68 4.24
CA ILE A 122 13.82 -50.69 4.72
C ILE A 122 14.37 -51.11 6.10
N LYS A 123 13.49 -51.49 7.04
CA LYS A 123 13.87 -51.98 8.38
C LYS A 123 14.76 -53.22 8.30
N PHE A 124 14.44 -54.18 7.44
CA PHE A 124 15.29 -55.36 7.20
C PHE A 124 16.72 -54.95 6.81
N PHE A 125 16.88 -54.05 5.84
CA PHE A 125 18.20 -53.58 5.42
C PHE A 125 18.95 -52.78 6.48
N LEU A 126 18.24 -52.02 7.32
CA LEU A 126 18.83 -51.31 8.47
C LEU A 126 19.37 -52.29 9.53
N GLN A 127 18.80 -53.50 9.63
CA GLN A 127 19.23 -54.54 10.57
C GLN A 127 20.35 -55.45 10.04
N LEU A 128 20.52 -55.57 8.73
CA LEU A 128 21.61 -56.35 8.12
C LEU A 128 22.99 -55.89 8.61
N SER A 129 24.00 -56.77 8.61
CA SER A 129 25.37 -56.35 8.87
C SER A 129 25.90 -55.52 7.69
N THR A 130 26.60 -54.44 8.01
CA THR A 130 27.28 -53.60 7.02
C THR A 130 28.73 -54.07 6.90
N GLY A 131 29.21 -54.17 5.67
CA GLY A 131 30.61 -54.45 5.31
C GLY A 131 30.98 -53.76 4.00
N ASP A 132 32.21 -53.94 3.52
CA ASP A 132 32.68 -53.38 2.25
C ASP A 132 32.09 -54.13 1.05
N ASN A 133 30.80 -53.90 0.79
CA ASN A 133 30.09 -54.44 -0.35
C ASN A 133 29.49 -53.28 -1.14
N GLU A 134 30.13 -52.94 -2.27
CA GLU A 134 29.71 -51.83 -3.15
C GLU A 134 28.24 -51.95 -3.58
N LYS A 135 27.77 -53.17 -3.90
CA LYS A 135 26.38 -53.43 -4.31
C LYS A 135 25.39 -53.15 -3.16
N LEU A 136 25.76 -53.48 -1.92
CA LEU A 136 24.94 -53.18 -0.74
C LEU A 136 24.94 -51.67 -0.44
N GLY A 137 26.07 -51.01 -0.71
CA GLY A 137 26.20 -49.57 -0.65
C GLY A 137 25.24 -48.83 -1.58
N SER A 138 25.16 -49.26 -2.84
CA SER A 138 24.19 -48.73 -3.80
C SER A 138 22.75 -48.96 -3.38
N VAL A 139 22.43 -50.11 -2.75
CA VAL A 139 21.09 -50.34 -2.17
C VAL A 139 20.78 -49.31 -1.09
N TYR A 140 21.71 -49.05 -0.16
CA TYR A 140 21.48 -48.06 0.90
C TYR A 140 21.24 -46.64 0.33
N ASP A 141 22.00 -46.24 -0.70
CA ASP A 141 21.76 -44.97 -1.41
C ASP A 141 20.35 -44.89 -2.00
N GLN A 142 19.85 -45.98 -2.59
CA GLN A 142 18.49 -45.99 -3.12
C GLN A 142 17.43 -46.05 -2.01
N LEU A 143 17.67 -46.73 -0.89
CA LEU A 143 16.74 -46.72 0.25
C LEU A 143 16.57 -45.32 0.83
N GLU A 144 17.60 -44.48 0.83
CA GLU A 144 17.50 -43.07 1.21
C GLU A 144 16.56 -42.30 0.29
N LYS A 145 16.73 -42.44 -1.03
CA LYS A 145 15.83 -41.79 -2.02
C LYS A 145 14.40 -42.31 -1.92
N ILE A 146 14.21 -43.62 -1.76
CA ILE A 146 12.90 -44.24 -1.58
C ILE A 146 12.23 -43.73 -0.30
N THR A 147 12.96 -43.58 0.81
CA THR A 147 12.43 -43.03 2.06
C THR A 147 11.89 -41.61 1.85
N ASN A 148 12.66 -40.75 1.16
CA ASN A 148 12.21 -39.40 0.80
C ASN A 148 11.00 -39.43 -0.16
N LEU A 149 11.01 -40.35 -1.13
CA LEU A 149 9.96 -40.50 -2.13
C LEU A 149 8.62 -40.85 -1.50
N ILE A 150 8.59 -41.88 -0.64
CA ILE A 150 7.36 -42.31 0.07
C ILE A 150 6.74 -41.11 0.79
N GLY A 151 7.56 -40.31 1.48
CA GLY A 151 7.10 -39.12 2.18
C GLY A 151 6.59 -38.01 1.27
N ARG A 152 7.36 -37.67 0.22
CA ARG A 152 6.99 -36.63 -0.74
C ARG A 152 5.67 -36.95 -1.44
N TYR A 153 5.48 -38.21 -1.86
CA TYR A 153 4.29 -38.58 -2.62
C TYR A 153 3.04 -38.78 -1.76
N GLY A 154 3.18 -39.03 -0.44
CA GLY A 154 2.04 -38.93 0.49
C GLY A 154 1.44 -37.52 0.52
N ILE A 155 2.26 -36.48 0.65
CA ILE A 155 1.82 -35.07 0.57
C ILE A 155 1.27 -34.73 -0.82
N PHE A 156 1.90 -35.30 -1.84
CA PHE A 156 1.52 -35.07 -3.22
C PHE A 156 0.13 -35.64 -3.55
N GLU A 157 -0.22 -36.81 -3.00
CA GLU A 157 -1.57 -37.37 -3.11
C GLU A 157 -2.62 -36.43 -2.48
N GLU A 158 -2.34 -35.91 -1.28
CA GLU A 158 -3.24 -34.97 -0.60
C GLU A 158 -3.46 -33.70 -1.42
N LEU A 159 -2.39 -33.05 -1.89
CA LEU A 159 -2.50 -31.78 -2.60
C LEU A 159 -3.15 -31.89 -3.98
N TYR A 160 -2.96 -33.01 -4.68
CA TYR A 160 -3.32 -33.12 -6.10
C TYR A 160 -4.48 -34.07 -6.40
N LEU A 161 -4.85 -34.97 -5.48
CA LEU A 161 -5.90 -35.97 -5.71
C LEU A 161 -7.19 -35.69 -4.93
N GLU A 162 -7.31 -34.56 -4.23
CA GLU A 162 -8.52 -34.14 -3.52
C GLU A 162 -9.77 -34.10 -4.41
N GLU A 163 -9.65 -33.58 -5.63
CA GLU A 163 -10.76 -33.49 -6.59
C GLU A 163 -10.56 -34.43 -7.78
N SER A 164 -11.61 -35.21 -8.10
CA SER A 164 -11.58 -36.12 -9.23
C SER A 164 -11.63 -35.35 -10.55
N SER A 165 -10.55 -35.41 -11.34
CA SER A 165 -10.44 -34.79 -12.66
C SER A 165 -9.73 -35.74 -13.65
N LYS A 166 -9.77 -35.43 -14.96
CA LYS A 166 -9.03 -36.25 -15.95
C LYS A 166 -7.52 -36.22 -15.68
N ALA A 167 -6.99 -35.07 -15.28
CA ALA A 167 -5.58 -34.90 -14.97
C ALA A 167 -5.18 -35.58 -13.65
N SER A 168 -6.01 -35.43 -12.60
CA SER A 168 -5.86 -36.15 -11.32
C SER A 168 -5.90 -37.68 -11.53
N ASN A 169 -6.76 -38.20 -12.41
CA ASN A 169 -6.78 -39.62 -12.77
C ASN A 169 -5.51 -40.09 -13.52
N LEU A 170 -4.94 -39.26 -14.39
CA LEU A 170 -3.65 -39.56 -15.03
C LEU A 170 -2.52 -39.57 -14.01
N LEU A 171 -2.54 -38.63 -13.07
CA LEU A 171 -1.57 -38.52 -12.00
C LEU A 171 -1.64 -39.72 -11.06
N LYS A 172 -2.84 -40.14 -10.65
CA LYS A 172 -3.08 -41.36 -9.86
C LYS A 172 -2.40 -42.57 -10.50
N LYS A 173 -2.61 -42.78 -11.80
CA LYS A 173 -1.99 -43.89 -12.55
C LYS A 173 -0.46 -43.81 -12.57
N ALA A 174 0.11 -42.61 -12.67
CA ALA A 174 1.56 -42.41 -12.68
C ALA A 174 2.17 -42.69 -11.29
N ILE A 175 1.52 -42.24 -10.22
CA ILE A 175 1.94 -42.52 -8.84
C ILE A 175 1.90 -44.03 -8.56
N VAL A 176 0.85 -44.73 -9.00
CA VAL A 176 0.74 -46.19 -8.87
C VAL A 176 1.91 -46.92 -9.56
N LYS A 177 2.34 -46.47 -10.75
CA LYS A 177 3.51 -47.03 -11.43
C LYS A 177 4.83 -46.74 -10.70
N LEU A 178 4.95 -45.53 -10.14
CA LEU A 178 6.10 -45.15 -9.32
C LEU A 178 6.20 -46.06 -8.08
N TYR A 179 5.10 -46.23 -7.36
CA TYR A 179 5.03 -47.14 -6.20
C TYR A 179 5.31 -48.59 -6.58
N ALA A 180 4.79 -49.07 -7.71
CA ALA A 180 5.09 -50.42 -8.19
C ALA A 180 6.59 -50.59 -8.49
N SER A 181 7.25 -49.57 -9.03
CA SER A 181 8.69 -49.56 -9.30
C SER A 181 9.51 -49.59 -8.01
N VAL A 182 9.08 -48.83 -6.99
CA VAL A 182 9.67 -48.87 -5.64
C VAL A 182 9.54 -50.27 -5.03
N LEU A 183 8.33 -50.83 -5.03
CA LEU A 183 8.07 -52.17 -4.49
C LEU A 183 8.87 -53.26 -5.23
N THR A 184 8.99 -53.15 -6.56
CA THR A 184 9.81 -54.07 -7.38
C THR A 184 11.28 -54.00 -6.99
N PHE A 185 11.83 -52.79 -6.82
CA PHE A 185 13.21 -52.61 -6.34
C PHE A 185 13.42 -53.28 -4.98
N LEU A 186 12.51 -53.02 -4.03
CA LEU A 186 12.60 -53.57 -2.67
C LEU A 186 12.47 -55.09 -2.64
N ALA A 187 11.56 -55.65 -3.44
CA ALA A 187 11.38 -57.10 -3.57
C ALA A 187 12.64 -57.79 -4.11
N GLU A 188 13.23 -57.26 -5.19
CA GLU A 188 14.44 -57.83 -5.78
C GLU A 188 15.66 -57.67 -4.87
N ALA A 189 15.80 -56.52 -4.23
CA ALA A 189 16.86 -56.30 -3.26
C ALA A 189 16.75 -57.31 -2.09
N LYS A 190 15.56 -57.47 -1.50
CA LYS A 190 15.35 -58.43 -0.40
C LYS A 190 15.56 -59.88 -0.86
N ARG A 191 15.04 -60.27 -2.04
CA ARG A 191 15.26 -61.60 -2.64
C ARG A 191 16.74 -61.95 -2.76
N TYR A 192 17.55 -60.99 -3.15
CA TYR A 192 18.98 -61.19 -3.30
C TYR A 192 19.69 -61.29 -1.94
N TYR A 193 19.40 -60.40 -0.99
CA TYR A 193 20.11 -60.34 0.31
C TYR A 193 19.59 -61.32 1.37
N ALA A 194 18.39 -61.89 1.21
CA ALA A 194 17.88 -62.95 2.07
C ALA A 194 18.57 -64.32 1.84
N GLN A 195 19.24 -64.51 0.70
CA GLN A 195 19.99 -65.75 0.41
C GLN A 195 21.28 -65.83 1.24
N ASP A 196 21.75 -67.05 1.53
CA ASP A 196 23.02 -67.28 2.24
C ASP A 196 24.21 -66.56 1.57
N THR A 197 25.13 -66.01 2.38
CA THR A 197 26.28 -65.25 1.90
C THR A 197 27.13 -66.00 0.87
N ALA A 198 27.35 -67.31 1.05
CA ALA A 198 28.09 -68.14 0.11
C ALA A 198 27.31 -68.34 -1.21
N LYS A 199 25.97 -68.50 -1.13
CA LYS A 199 25.10 -68.58 -2.32
C LYS A 199 25.09 -67.27 -3.12
N ARG A 200 25.13 -66.11 -2.43
CA ARG A 200 25.22 -64.79 -3.08
C ARG A 200 26.55 -64.58 -3.79
N MET A 201 27.66 -64.93 -3.13
CA MET A 201 28.99 -64.83 -3.75
C MET A 201 29.11 -65.73 -4.98
N ALA A 202 28.62 -66.98 -4.93
CA ALA A 202 28.63 -67.89 -6.06
C ALA A 202 27.81 -67.37 -7.26
N LYS A 203 26.61 -66.81 -7.03
CA LYS A 203 25.78 -66.22 -8.09
C LYS A 203 26.41 -64.99 -8.74
N ASN A 204 27.13 -64.16 -7.98
CA ASN A 204 27.87 -63.02 -8.52
C ASN A 204 29.05 -63.45 -9.39
N ILE A 205 29.83 -64.43 -8.93
CA ILE A 205 31.01 -64.95 -9.66
C ILE A 205 30.59 -65.56 -11.00
N LEU A 206 29.45 -66.27 -11.02
CA LEU A 206 28.93 -66.91 -12.22
C LEU A 206 28.11 -65.96 -13.12
N GLN A 207 27.97 -64.68 -12.77
CA GLN A 207 27.07 -63.72 -13.45
C GLN A 207 25.61 -64.21 -13.60
N ILE A 208 25.15 -65.09 -12.71
CA ILE A 208 23.79 -65.65 -12.70
C ILE A 208 22.80 -64.70 -11.96
N SER A 209 23.20 -63.46 -11.72
CA SER A 209 22.38 -62.49 -10.99
C SER A 209 21.53 -61.67 -11.97
N ASP A 210 20.26 -62.04 -12.12
CA ASP A 210 19.29 -61.34 -12.98
C ASP A 210 18.92 -59.90 -12.51
N TRP A 211 19.39 -59.47 -11.33
CA TRP A 211 19.03 -58.17 -10.75
C TRP A 211 20.14 -57.11 -10.89
N ASP A 212 19.75 -55.93 -11.36
CA ASP A 212 20.59 -54.75 -11.58
C ASP A 212 20.04 -53.56 -10.78
N VAL A 213 20.84 -53.09 -9.82
CA VAL A 213 20.49 -51.98 -8.93
C VAL A 213 20.25 -50.69 -9.72
N ASP A 214 21.10 -50.44 -10.72
CA ASP A 214 21.10 -49.18 -11.44
C ASP A 214 19.90 -49.13 -12.39
N LYS A 215 19.64 -50.22 -13.13
CA LYS A 215 18.45 -50.32 -13.99
C LYS A 215 17.14 -50.12 -13.22
N LEU A 216 17.01 -50.74 -12.04
CA LEU A 216 15.81 -50.59 -11.22
C LEU A 216 15.68 -49.17 -10.64
N ALA A 217 16.81 -48.54 -10.29
CA ALA A 217 16.82 -47.15 -9.84
C ALA A 217 16.47 -46.17 -10.97
N ASP A 218 16.99 -46.37 -12.18
CA ASP A 218 16.68 -45.58 -13.36
C ASP A 218 15.18 -45.66 -13.68
N ASN A 219 14.57 -46.84 -13.49
CA ASN A 219 13.13 -47.00 -13.66
C ASN A 219 12.32 -46.19 -12.64
N ILE A 220 12.72 -46.20 -11.35
CA ILE A 220 12.09 -45.34 -10.33
C ILE A 220 12.22 -43.86 -10.72
N GLN A 221 13.40 -43.43 -11.16
CA GLN A 221 13.62 -42.04 -11.58
C GLN A 221 12.79 -41.66 -12.81
N SER A 222 12.64 -42.57 -13.78
CA SER A 222 11.82 -42.36 -14.97
C SER A 222 10.33 -42.22 -14.62
N GLU A 223 9.80 -43.10 -13.77
CA GLU A 223 8.41 -42.99 -13.31
C GLU A 223 8.19 -41.74 -12.45
N GLN A 224 9.19 -41.34 -11.66
CA GLN A 224 9.16 -40.10 -10.89
C GLN A 224 9.06 -38.86 -11.80
N ALA A 225 9.84 -38.83 -12.89
CA ALA A 225 9.81 -37.76 -13.87
C ALA A 225 8.43 -37.66 -14.58
N CYS A 226 7.81 -38.80 -14.85
CA CYS A 226 6.45 -38.86 -15.42
C CYS A 226 5.42 -38.22 -14.47
N VAL A 227 5.48 -38.55 -13.18
CA VAL A 227 4.57 -37.95 -12.18
C VAL A 227 4.78 -36.43 -12.10
N ASP A 228 6.03 -35.98 -12.04
CA ASP A 228 6.39 -34.56 -11.96
C ASP A 228 5.96 -33.77 -13.21
N GLU A 229 5.94 -34.39 -14.40
CA GLU A 229 5.44 -33.76 -15.63
C GLU A 229 3.92 -33.57 -15.62
N ILE A 230 3.17 -34.59 -15.17
CA ILE A 230 1.72 -34.50 -15.05
C ILE A 230 1.33 -33.47 -13.97
N ALA A 231 2.08 -33.41 -12.86
CA ALA A 231 1.92 -32.40 -11.81
C ALA A 231 1.93 -30.98 -12.37
N ARG A 232 2.94 -30.67 -13.21
CA ARG A 232 3.11 -29.35 -13.83
C ARG A 232 1.94 -28.98 -14.74
N LEU A 233 1.31 -29.96 -15.41
CA LEU A 233 0.13 -29.71 -16.23
C LEU A 233 -1.08 -29.36 -15.35
N ILE A 234 -1.26 -30.03 -14.21
CA ILE A 234 -2.31 -29.71 -13.24
C ILE A 234 -2.10 -28.30 -12.69
N ASP A 235 -0.87 -27.95 -12.28
CA ASP A 235 -0.54 -26.60 -11.79
C ASP A 235 -0.88 -25.53 -12.83
N ALA A 236 -0.55 -25.78 -14.11
CA ALA A 236 -0.84 -24.86 -15.21
C ALA A 236 -2.35 -24.68 -15.45
N GLU A 237 -3.13 -25.76 -15.33
CA GLU A 237 -4.59 -25.71 -15.44
C GLU A 237 -5.22 -24.92 -14.28
N SER A 238 -4.80 -25.21 -13.04
CA SER A 238 -5.26 -24.50 -11.83
C SER A 238 -4.96 -23.00 -11.92
N LEU A 239 -3.75 -22.62 -12.34
CA LEU A 239 -3.37 -21.22 -12.52
C LEU A 239 -4.20 -20.53 -13.61
N ARG A 240 -4.50 -21.22 -14.72
CA ARG A 240 -5.35 -20.71 -15.79
C ARG A 240 -6.78 -20.48 -15.31
N ASN A 241 -7.34 -21.43 -14.57
CA ASN A 241 -8.70 -21.35 -14.04
C ASN A 241 -8.84 -20.18 -13.04
N ALA A 242 -7.87 -20.03 -12.12
CA ALA A 242 -7.81 -18.89 -11.21
C ALA A 242 -7.76 -17.55 -11.98
N SER A 243 -6.91 -17.46 -13.00
CA SER A 243 -6.78 -16.26 -13.84
C SER A 243 -8.07 -15.92 -14.59
N GLN A 244 -8.81 -16.93 -15.06
CA GLN A 244 -10.11 -16.72 -15.71
C GLN A 244 -11.18 -16.26 -14.71
N GLY A 245 -11.19 -16.82 -13.49
CA GLY A 245 -12.07 -16.39 -12.41
C GLY A 245 -11.88 -14.90 -12.08
N ILE A 246 -10.63 -14.46 -11.89
CA ILE A 246 -10.28 -13.06 -11.65
C ILE A 246 -10.77 -12.16 -12.79
N LYS A 247 -10.56 -12.56 -14.05
CA LYS A 247 -11.03 -11.79 -15.21
C LYS A 247 -12.56 -11.63 -15.22
N ARG A 248 -13.32 -12.69 -14.94
CA ARG A 248 -14.80 -12.63 -14.90
C ARG A 248 -15.29 -11.70 -13.79
N LEU A 249 -14.73 -11.80 -12.59
CA LEU A 249 -15.06 -10.92 -11.47
C LEU A 249 -14.77 -9.46 -11.78
N SER A 250 -13.59 -9.17 -12.36
CA SER A 250 -13.21 -7.80 -12.73
C SER A 250 -14.14 -7.20 -13.78
N LYS A 251 -14.61 -8.01 -14.74
CA LYS A 251 -15.58 -7.58 -15.75
C LYS A 251 -16.94 -7.26 -15.12
N GLY A 252 -17.47 -8.15 -14.27
CA GLY A 252 -18.74 -7.92 -13.57
C GLY A 252 -18.71 -6.68 -12.69
N ALA A 253 -17.62 -6.45 -11.96
CA ALA A 253 -17.44 -5.24 -11.15
C ALA A 253 -17.46 -3.95 -12.00
N ARG A 254 -16.85 -3.99 -13.18
CA ARG A 254 -16.85 -2.85 -14.12
C ARG A 254 -18.24 -2.58 -14.67
N GLU A 255 -18.99 -3.61 -15.04
CA GLU A 255 -20.37 -3.49 -15.53
C GLU A 255 -21.29 -2.91 -14.46
N HIS A 256 -21.24 -3.43 -13.23
CA HIS A 256 -22.01 -2.89 -12.10
C HIS A 256 -21.69 -1.43 -11.79
N LYS A 257 -20.41 -1.04 -11.88
CA LYS A 257 -20.00 0.37 -11.68
C LYS A 257 -20.64 1.28 -12.73
N GLU A 258 -20.70 0.84 -13.98
CA GLU A 258 -21.29 1.63 -15.06
C GLU A 258 -22.81 1.74 -14.93
N GLU A 259 -23.49 0.64 -14.53
CA GLU A 259 -24.92 0.65 -14.24
C GLU A 259 -25.26 1.61 -13.09
N LEU A 260 -24.47 1.58 -12.00
CA LEU A 260 -24.64 2.50 -10.89
C LEU A 260 -24.44 3.95 -11.33
N ARG A 261 -23.39 4.22 -12.13
CA ARG A 261 -23.13 5.57 -12.67
C ARG A 261 -24.28 6.06 -13.52
N LYS A 262 -24.84 5.21 -14.37
CA LYS A 262 -26.01 5.54 -15.19
C LYS A 262 -27.24 5.82 -14.32
N ALA A 263 -27.52 4.97 -13.32
CA ALA A 263 -28.64 5.17 -12.40
C ALA A 263 -28.51 6.49 -11.60
N LEU A 264 -27.31 6.83 -11.15
CA LEU A 264 -27.03 8.13 -10.50
C LEU A 264 -27.26 9.31 -11.44
N GLY A 265 -26.88 9.16 -12.72
CA GLY A 265 -27.15 10.13 -13.77
C GLY A 265 -28.64 10.31 -14.05
N ASP A 266 -29.40 9.21 -14.16
CA ASP A 266 -30.85 9.22 -14.39
C ASP A 266 -31.62 9.83 -13.20
N LEU A 267 -31.10 9.69 -11.97
CA LEU A 267 -31.63 10.36 -10.77
C LEU A 267 -31.24 11.85 -10.67
N GLY A 268 -30.39 12.35 -11.58
CA GLY A 268 -29.97 13.75 -11.60
C GLY A 268 -29.08 14.17 -10.42
N ILE A 269 -28.52 13.23 -9.67
CA ILE A 269 -27.73 13.53 -8.46
C ILE A 269 -26.45 14.32 -8.81
N ASP A 270 -25.82 13.98 -9.95
CA ASP A 270 -24.66 14.73 -10.46
C ASP A 270 -25.01 16.21 -10.71
N HIS A 271 -26.19 16.46 -11.29
CA HIS A 271 -26.67 17.82 -11.57
C HIS A 271 -26.93 18.61 -10.28
N ILE A 272 -27.50 17.98 -9.26
CA ILE A 272 -27.74 18.61 -7.96
C ILE A 272 -26.41 18.99 -7.30
N ASN A 273 -25.40 18.13 -7.34
CA ASN A 273 -24.09 18.42 -6.75
C ASN A 273 -23.38 19.58 -7.46
N ASP A 274 -23.46 19.64 -8.79
CA ASP A 274 -22.89 20.75 -9.57
C ASP A 274 -23.61 22.07 -9.26
N GLN A 275 -24.94 22.06 -9.19
CA GLN A 275 -25.73 23.24 -8.82
C GLN A 275 -25.40 23.72 -7.40
N LEU A 276 -25.28 22.81 -6.42
CA LEU A 276 -24.89 23.15 -5.05
C LEU A 276 -23.49 23.78 -4.98
N THR A 277 -22.55 23.27 -5.77
CA THR A 277 -21.18 23.83 -5.85
C THR A 277 -21.20 25.26 -6.38
N VAL A 278 -21.97 25.53 -7.44
CA VAL A 278 -22.13 26.89 -7.99
C VAL A 278 -22.78 27.81 -6.94
N LEU A 279 -23.88 27.39 -6.32
CA LEU A 279 -24.58 28.18 -5.30
C LEU A 279 -23.69 28.50 -4.08
N THR A 280 -22.88 27.53 -3.64
CA THR A 280 -21.96 27.72 -2.49
C THR A 280 -20.88 28.73 -2.82
N LYS A 281 -20.34 28.67 -4.05
CA LYS A 281 -19.35 29.63 -4.53
C LYS A 281 -19.93 31.03 -4.68
N ASP A 282 -21.14 31.15 -5.22
CA ASP A 282 -21.83 32.42 -5.38
C ASP A 282 -22.16 33.05 -4.02
N LEU A 283 -22.62 32.25 -3.06
CA LEU A 283 -22.87 32.69 -1.69
C LEU A 283 -21.59 33.17 -1.00
N ALA A 284 -20.50 32.42 -1.11
CA ALA A 284 -19.21 32.81 -0.55
C ALA A 284 -18.69 34.12 -1.16
N SER A 285 -18.83 34.29 -2.48
CA SER A 285 -18.42 35.52 -3.18
C SER A 285 -19.27 36.74 -2.76
N THR A 286 -20.56 36.53 -2.51
CA THR A 286 -21.49 37.57 -2.08
C THR A 286 -21.15 38.04 -0.66
N LYS A 287 -20.99 37.10 0.28
CA LYS A 287 -20.58 37.40 1.66
C LYS A 287 -19.23 38.12 1.73
N LYS A 288 -18.26 37.67 0.91
CA LYS A 288 -16.96 38.31 0.80
C LYS A 288 -17.07 39.78 0.37
N ARG A 289 -17.92 40.07 -0.63
CA ARG A 289 -18.15 41.44 -1.10
C ARG A 289 -18.82 42.29 -0.02
N GLU A 290 -19.87 41.77 0.62
CA GLU A 290 -20.58 42.46 1.71
C GLU A 290 -19.62 42.87 2.84
N LEU A 291 -18.74 41.96 3.27
CA LEU A 291 -17.76 42.25 4.31
C LEU A 291 -16.76 43.32 3.88
N LEU A 292 -16.22 43.25 2.66
CA LEU A 292 -15.30 44.27 2.15
C LEU A 292 -15.99 45.64 2.00
N ASP A 293 -17.26 45.65 1.60
CA ASP A 293 -18.10 46.86 1.47
C ASP A 293 -18.45 47.47 2.82
N TRP A 294 -18.60 46.64 3.86
CA TRP A 294 -18.67 47.10 5.25
C TRP A 294 -17.37 47.80 5.68
N ILE A 295 -16.20 47.28 5.30
CA ILE A 295 -14.93 47.95 5.63
C ILE A 295 -14.84 49.31 4.96
N SER A 296 -15.03 49.45 3.64
CA SER A 296 -14.95 50.76 2.97
C SER A 296 -15.59 50.73 1.59
N LYS A 297 -16.41 51.71 1.24
CA LYS A 297 -17.03 51.81 -0.11
C LYS A 297 -16.26 52.70 -1.09
N ILE A 298 -15.11 53.24 -0.69
CA ILE A 298 -14.31 54.14 -1.52
C ILE A 298 -13.85 53.39 -2.79
N PRO A 299 -14.19 53.85 -4.01
CA PRO A 299 -13.87 53.18 -5.25
C PRO A 299 -12.41 53.46 -5.68
N TYR A 300 -11.46 53.10 -4.82
CA TYR A 300 -10.02 53.38 -4.99
C TYR A 300 -9.44 52.91 -6.34
N SER A 301 -9.99 51.82 -6.91
CA SER A 301 -9.59 51.32 -8.23
C SER A 301 -10.05 52.23 -9.37
N GLU A 302 -11.24 52.83 -9.27
CA GLU A 302 -11.74 53.80 -10.26
C GLU A 302 -10.99 55.12 -10.17
N HIS A 303 -10.68 55.58 -8.96
CA HIS A 303 -9.83 56.77 -8.74
C HIS A 303 -8.46 56.59 -9.40
N HIS A 304 -7.84 55.42 -9.19
CA HIS A 304 -6.57 55.09 -9.83
C HIS A 304 -6.67 55.07 -11.35
N GLU A 305 -7.70 54.44 -11.92
CA GLU A 305 -7.90 54.37 -13.37
C GLU A 305 -8.14 55.77 -13.98
N SER A 306 -8.85 56.65 -13.26
CA SER A 306 -9.04 58.05 -13.67
C SER A 306 -7.70 58.80 -13.77
N VAL A 307 -6.86 58.72 -12.72
CA VAL A 307 -5.52 59.35 -12.72
C VAL A 307 -4.62 58.72 -13.79
N ARG A 308 -4.65 57.38 -13.90
CA ARG A 308 -3.88 56.61 -14.86
C ARG A 308 -4.20 56.98 -16.31
N LYS A 309 -5.47 57.20 -16.65
CA LYS A 309 -5.90 57.66 -18.00
C LYS A 309 -5.34 59.04 -18.36
N GLY A 310 -5.20 59.93 -17.38
CA GLY A 310 -4.60 61.25 -17.56
C GLY A 310 -3.08 61.26 -17.62
N ARG A 311 -2.41 60.13 -17.34
CA ARG A 311 -0.96 60.03 -17.28
C ARG A 311 -0.35 59.92 -18.68
N LEU A 312 0.51 60.88 -19.04
CA LEU A 312 1.29 60.83 -20.28
C LEU A 312 2.28 59.63 -20.24
N LYS A 313 2.22 58.78 -21.25
CA LYS A 313 3.12 57.61 -21.38
C LYS A 313 4.59 58.05 -21.36
N GLY A 314 5.40 57.37 -20.55
CA GLY A 314 6.83 57.68 -20.41
C GLY A 314 7.16 58.79 -19.39
N SER A 315 6.17 59.57 -18.95
CA SER A 315 6.38 60.58 -17.92
C SER A 315 6.59 59.94 -16.55
N GLY A 316 7.45 60.55 -15.72
CA GLY A 316 7.68 60.14 -14.33
C GLY A 316 8.64 58.97 -14.12
N ILE A 317 9.16 58.35 -15.19
CA ILE A 317 10.09 57.21 -15.11
C ILE A 317 11.38 57.57 -14.36
N TRP A 318 11.81 58.83 -14.43
CA TRP A 318 12.97 59.35 -13.72
C TRP A 318 12.94 59.08 -12.20
N LEU A 319 11.75 58.90 -11.61
CA LEU A 319 11.60 58.53 -10.19
C LEU A 319 12.27 57.20 -9.89
N PHE A 320 12.22 56.24 -10.82
CA PHE A 320 12.81 54.92 -10.63
C PHE A 320 14.33 54.90 -10.72
N GLU A 321 14.93 55.95 -11.28
CA GLU A 321 16.38 56.16 -11.35
C GLU A 321 16.92 56.86 -10.08
N GLN A 322 16.03 57.35 -9.21
CA GLN A 322 16.45 58.00 -7.97
C GLN A 322 16.90 56.96 -6.94
N THR A 323 18.11 57.15 -6.40
CA THR A 323 18.68 56.29 -5.36
C THR A 323 17.75 56.15 -4.15
N GLN A 324 17.10 57.24 -3.74
CA GLN A 324 16.15 57.24 -2.61
C GLN A 324 14.93 56.33 -2.86
N TYR A 325 14.43 56.28 -4.10
CA TYR A 325 13.32 55.39 -4.46
C TYR A 325 13.79 53.93 -4.45
N GLU A 326 14.96 53.64 -5.00
CA GLU A 326 15.52 52.29 -4.97
C GLU A 326 15.79 51.79 -3.55
N GLU A 327 16.37 52.63 -2.69
CA GLU A 327 16.62 52.33 -1.28
C GLU A 327 15.32 52.03 -0.55
N TRP A 328 14.30 52.88 -0.70
CA TRP A 328 12.98 52.63 -0.13
C TRP A 328 12.35 51.34 -0.64
N ARG A 329 12.41 51.09 -1.95
CA ARG A 329 11.82 49.89 -2.59
C ARG A 329 12.49 48.60 -2.10
N LYS A 330 13.82 48.61 -1.97
CA LYS A 330 14.65 47.47 -1.55
C LYS A 330 14.77 47.33 -0.02
N SER A 331 14.27 48.31 0.74
CA SER A 331 14.36 48.32 2.20
C SER A 331 13.79 47.04 2.82
N THR A 332 14.57 46.40 3.69
CA THR A 332 14.15 45.24 4.47
C THR A 332 13.45 45.62 5.78
N SER A 333 13.44 46.91 6.15
CA SER A 333 12.80 47.44 7.37
C SER A 333 11.67 48.40 7.01
N SER A 334 10.81 48.74 7.99
CA SER A 334 9.77 49.74 7.80
C SER A 334 10.39 51.08 7.36
N SER A 335 9.90 51.66 6.28
CA SER A 335 10.49 52.87 5.68
C SER A 335 9.46 53.78 5.04
N LEU A 336 9.72 55.09 5.15
CA LEU A 336 8.90 56.15 4.57
C LEU A 336 9.71 56.89 3.51
N LEU A 337 9.15 57.07 2.32
CA LEU A 337 9.68 57.99 1.31
C LEU A 337 8.63 59.06 1.04
N TRP A 338 8.93 60.31 1.39
CA TRP A 338 7.97 61.41 1.22
C TRP A 338 8.23 62.11 -0.11
N ILE A 339 7.24 62.12 -1.01
CA ILE A 339 7.34 62.84 -2.29
C ILE A 339 6.55 64.14 -2.16
N HIS A 340 7.26 65.27 -2.29
CA HIS A 340 6.64 66.58 -2.24
C HIS A 340 6.90 67.39 -3.52
N GLY A 341 6.00 68.31 -3.84
CA GLY A 341 6.18 69.20 -4.99
C GLY A 341 5.10 70.27 -5.06
N ILE A 342 5.34 71.30 -5.88
CA ILE A 342 4.34 72.36 -6.10
C ILE A 342 3.05 71.80 -6.72
N PRO A 343 1.88 72.45 -6.51
CA PRO A 343 0.66 72.09 -7.21
C PRO A 343 0.89 72.02 -8.74
N GLY A 344 0.33 70.99 -9.38
CA GLY A 344 0.47 70.77 -10.82
C GLY A 344 1.77 70.07 -11.27
N SER A 345 2.70 69.73 -10.37
CA SER A 345 3.97 69.05 -10.74
C SER A 345 3.83 67.57 -11.16
N GLY A 346 2.60 67.03 -11.18
CA GLY A 346 2.34 65.64 -11.62
C GLY A 346 2.49 64.56 -10.54
N LYS A 347 2.40 64.90 -9.25
CA LYS A 347 2.53 63.94 -8.12
C LYS A 347 1.56 62.76 -8.21
N SER A 348 0.27 63.00 -8.46
CA SER A 348 -0.71 61.93 -8.63
C SER A 348 -0.37 61.01 -9.82
N ASN A 349 0.20 61.57 -10.90
CA ASN A 349 0.69 60.77 -12.03
C ASN A 349 1.88 59.89 -11.64
N LEU A 350 2.79 60.38 -10.78
CA LEU A 350 3.87 59.59 -10.20
C LEU A 350 3.34 58.48 -9.28
N ALA A 351 2.39 58.80 -8.39
CA ALA A 351 1.74 57.82 -7.52
C ALA A 351 1.11 56.69 -8.33
N SER A 352 0.35 57.04 -9.38
CA SER A 352 -0.24 56.09 -10.31
C SER A 352 0.82 55.23 -11.01
N LEU A 353 1.95 55.81 -11.44
CA LEU A 353 3.04 55.07 -12.08
C LEU A 353 3.67 54.02 -11.14
N VAL A 354 3.90 54.40 -9.88
CA VAL A 354 4.41 53.49 -8.85
C VAL A 354 3.40 52.36 -8.59
N ILE A 355 2.11 52.69 -8.46
CA ILE A 355 1.04 51.71 -8.21
C ILE A 355 0.98 50.67 -9.35
N ASP A 356 1.02 51.10 -10.62
CA ASP A 356 1.01 50.19 -11.76
C ASP A 356 2.22 49.24 -11.74
N THR A 357 3.41 49.79 -11.49
CA THR A 357 4.67 49.02 -11.45
C THR A 357 4.65 47.97 -10.33
N LEU A 358 4.07 48.30 -9.18
CA LEU A 358 3.91 47.35 -8.08
C LEU A 358 2.77 46.34 -8.33
N ARG A 359 1.72 46.73 -9.07
CA ARG A 359 0.62 45.84 -9.48
C ARG A 359 1.03 44.78 -10.48
N GLU A 360 1.88 45.11 -11.45
CA GLU A 360 2.37 44.16 -12.47
C GLU A 360 3.07 42.94 -11.85
N ASN A 361 3.65 43.10 -10.65
CA ASN A 361 4.28 42.01 -9.90
C ASN A 361 3.30 41.10 -9.13
N ARG A 362 1.97 41.39 -9.10
CA ARG A 362 0.98 40.65 -8.30
C ARG A 362 0.74 39.20 -8.71
N MET A 363 1.16 38.80 -9.92
CA MET A 363 1.08 37.40 -10.36
C MET A 363 2.09 36.50 -9.63
N ASN A 364 3.07 37.10 -8.93
CA ASN A 364 3.97 36.37 -8.05
C ASN A 364 3.27 36.04 -6.70
N PRO A 365 3.19 34.76 -6.29
CA PRO A 365 2.66 34.37 -4.99
C PRO A 365 3.34 35.07 -3.80
N GLN A 366 4.62 35.43 -3.93
CA GLN A 366 5.42 36.12 -2.91
C GLN A 366 5.35 37.65 -3.01
N ALA A 367 4.55 38.22 -3.93
CA ALA A 367 4.40 39.67 -4.04
C ALA A 367 3.79 40.25 -2.76
N GLU A 368 4.44 41.30 -2.27
CA GLU A 368 4.02 42.09 -1.12
C GLU A 368 2.63 42.71 -1.36
N PRO A 369 1.68 42.56 -0.42
CA PRO A 369 0.43 43.30 -0.40
C PRO A 369 0.62 44.80 -0.69
N LEU A 370 -0.21 45.34 -1.58
CA LEU A 370 -0.21 46.76 -1.94
C LEU A 370 -1.59 47.35 -1.67
N ALA A 371 -1.61 48.41 -0.85
CA ALA A 371 -2.79 49.24 -0.63
C ALA A 371 -2.50 50.69 -1.05
N TYR A 372 -3.51 51.37 -1.57
CA TYR A 372 -3.35 52.77 -1.97
C TYR A 372 -4.65 53.56 -1.92
N VAL A 373 -4.54 54.89 -1.80
CA VAL A 373 -5.70 55.79 -1.75
C VAL A 373 -5.34 57.16 -2.33
N TYR A 374 -6.33 57.82 -2.93
CA TYR A 374 -6.20 59.17 -3.51
C TYR A 374 -7.03 60.16 -2.70
N CYS A 375 -6.38 60.89 -1.80
CA CYS A 375 -7.06 61.90 -1.01
C CYS A 375 -7.52 63.06 -1.90
N ALA A 376 -8.67 63.65 -1.58
CA ALA A 376 -9.16 64.82 -2.30
C ALA A 376 -10.21 65.56 -1.46
N ARG A 377 -10.16 66.90 -1.47
CA ARG A 377 -11.26 67.74 -0.97
C ARG A 377 -12.34 67.90 -2.02
N ASN A 378 -13.13 66.86 -2.21
CA ASN A 378 -14.27 66.86 -3.10
C ASN A 378 -15.57 66.85 -2.29
N ALA A 379 -16.45 67.84 -2.48
CA ALA A 379 -17.74 67.90 -1.80
C ALA A 379 -18.65 66.70 -2.14
N ASN A 380 -18.45 66.09 -3.31
CA ASN A 380 -19.20 64.91 -3.75
C ASN A 380 -18.64 63.59 -3.20
N GLU A 381 -17.42 63.61 -2.65
CA GLU A 381 -16.73 62.45 -2.07
C GLU A 381 -15.97 62.87 -0.79
N PRO A 382 -16.68 63.38 0.24
CA PRO A 382 -16.05 63.92 1.46
C PRO A 382 -15.23 62.88 2.22
N GLU A 383 -15.53 61.59 2.06
CA GLU A 383 -14.80 60.47 2.64
C GLU A 383 -13.34 60.40 2.19
N ARG A 384 -12.98 61.02 1.07
CA ARG A 384 -11.59 61.09 0.57
C ARG A 384 -10.75 62.17 1.27
N ALA A 385 -11.32 62.96 2.16
CA ALA A 385 -10.61 63.96 2.96
C ALA A 385 -10.60 63.63 4.46
N ASP A 386 -11.42 62.66 4.90
CA ASP A 386 -11.52 62.22 6.29
C ASP A 386 -10.54 61.07 6.58
N PRO A 387 -9.66 61.19 7.59
CA PRO A 387 -8.75 60.12 8.00
C PRO A 387 -9.40 58.76 8.23
N SER A 388 -10.60 58.69 8.82
CA SER A 388 -11.21 57.41 9.18
C SER A 388 -11.60 56.58 7.95
N PRO A 389 -12.40 57.08 6.98
CA PRO A 389 -12.64 56.39 5.72
C PRO A 389 -11.39 56.10 4.89
N ILE A 390 -10.37 56.98 4.92
CA ILE A 390 -9.08 56.76 4.24
C ILE A 390 -8.38 55.52 4.79
N VAL A 391 -8.25 55.40 6.11
CA VAL A 391 -7.61 54.24 6.75
C VAL A 391 -8.42 52.97 6.52
N ARG A 392 -9.75 53.06 6.58
CA ARG A 392 -10.66 51.96 6.20
C ARG A 392 -10.45 51.50 4.76
N CYS A 393 -10.22 52.42 3.82
CA CYS A 393 -9.93 52.09 2.42
C CYS A 393 -8.62 51.31 2.26
N LEU A 394 -7.59 51.66 3.06
CA LEU A 394 -6.34 50.91 3.12
C LEU A 394 -6.56 49.52 3.74
N LEU A 395 -7.29 49.45 4.86
CA LEU A 395 -7.66 48.19 5.51
C LEU A 395 -8.40 47.25 4.55
N ARG A 396 -9.38 47.74 3.78
CA ARG A 396 -10.12 46.93 2.80
C ARG A 396 -9.18 46.21 1.83
N GLN A 397 -8.13 46.90 1.36
CA GLN A 397 -7.17 46.34 0.42
C GLN A 397 -6.21 45.34 1.08
N LEU A 398 -5.86 45.55 2.35
CA LEU A 398 -4.98 44.66 3.11
C LEU A 398 -5.72 43.44 3.69
N ALA A 399 -7.00 43.57 3.99
CA ALA A 399 -7.87 42.49 4.46
C ALA A 399 -8.03 41.38 3.40
N CYS A 400 -7.97 41.73 2.12
CA CYS A 400 -7.95 40.80 1.00
C CYS A 400 -6.97 41.25 -0.10
N PRO A 401 -5.66 40.97 0.05
CA PRO A 401 -4.62 41.49 -0.86
C PRO A 401 -4.72 40.97 -2.30
N LYS A 402 -5.31 39.78 -2.50
CA LYS A 402 -5.47 39.12 -3.80
C LYS A 402 -6.91 38.64 -4.00
N PRO A 403 -7.51 38.78 -5.20
CA PRO A 403 -8.91 38.41 -5.45
C PRO A 403 -9.25 36.95 -5.11
N LYS A 404 -8.29 36.02 -5.26
CA LYS A 404 -8.44 34.58 -5.00
C LYS A 404 -8.16 34.16 -3.55
N MET A 405 -7.71 35.08 -2.69
CA MET A 405 -7.46 34.79 -1.27
C MET A 405 -8.71 35.07 -0.45
N ASP A 406 -8.89 34.35 0.65
CA ASP A 406 -9.93 34.64 1.63
C ASP A 406 -9.62 35.92 2.40
N ILE A 407 -10.65 36.46 3.06
CA ILE A 407 -10.48 37.60 3.98
C ILE A 407 -9.76 37.06 5.22
N GLN A 408 -8.76 37.79 5.70
CA GLN A 408 -7.99 37.36 6.85
C GLN A 408 -8.83 37.30 8.14
N ASP A 409 -8.62 36.25 8.95
CA ASP A 409 -9.46 35.89 10.10
C ASP A 409 -9.62 36.99 11.15
N VAL A 410 -8.62 37.85 11.33
CA VAL A 410 -8.71 38.97 12.29
C VAL A 410 -9.83 39.95 11.93
N VAL A 411 -10.06 40.18 10.63
CA VAL A 411 -11.12 41.06 10.16
C VAL A 411 -12.48 40.37 10.25
N LEU A 412 -12.53 39.06 9.98
CA LEU A 412 -13.75 38.26 10.15
C LEU A 412 -14.22 38.24 11.61
N ARG A 413 -13.30 38.01 12.56
CA ARG A 413 -13.60 38.05 14.00
C ARG A 413 -14.11 39.41 14.42
N LYS A 414 -13.45 40.51 14.01
CA LYS A 414 -13.90 41.85 14.36
C LYS A 414 -15.28 42.19 13.77
N HIS A 415 -15.59 41.71 12.57
CA HIS A 415 -16.94 41.84 12.00
C HIS A 415 -17.98 41.10 12.86
N GLN A 416 -17.70 39.85 13.24
CA GLN A 416 -18.60 39.03 14.07
C GLN A 416 -18.81 39.65 15.45
N GLU A 417 -17.74 40.12 16.11
CA GLU A 417 -17.83 40.82 17.40
C GLU A 417 -18.78 42.02 17.34
N LEU A 418 -18.67 42.85 16.29
CA LEU A 418 -19.53 44.03 16.12
C LEU A 418 -20.95 43.69 15.67
N GLU A 419 -21.15 42.54 15.03
CA GLU A 419 -22.47 42.01 14.67
C GLU A 419 -23.21 41.53 15.94
N GLU A 420 -22.51 40.84 16.85
CA GLU A 420 -23.04 40.37 18.13
C GLU A 420 -23.33 41.50 19.13
N GLU A 421 -22.56 42.59 19.08
CA GLU A 421 -22.86 43.83 19.84
C GLU A 421 -24.12 44.55 19.33
N GLY A 422 -24.52 44.28 18.09
CA GLY A 422 -25.65 44.90 17.40
C GLY A 422 -26.98 44.18 17.58
N PHE A 423 -27.97 44.56 16.77
CA PHE A 423 -29.23 43.81 16.65
C PHE A 423 -29.15 42.83 15.48
N GLU A 424 -29.69 41.63 15.68
CA GLU A 424 -29.72 40.55 14.69
C GLU A 424 -30.34 41.03 13.36
N GLY A 425 -29.60 40.88 12.25
CA GLY A 425 -30.06 41.28 10.91
C GLY A 425 -29.75 42.72 10.48
N VAL A 426 -28.98 43.48 11.26
CA VAL A 426 -28.47 44.81 10.88
C VAL A 426 -26.96 44.73 10.62
N ASN A 427 -26.49 45.34 9.53
CA ASN A 427 -25.05 45.43 9.24
C ASN A 427 -24.31 46.06 10.45
N PRO A 428 -23.11 45.57 10.81
CA PRO A 428 -22.37 46.15 11.92
C PRO A 428 -22.07 47.63 11.67
N ARG A 429 -21.90 48.39 12.75
CA ARG A 429 -21.48 49.80 12.66
C ARG A 429 -20.14 49.92 11.91
N ASP A 430 -19.89 51.11 11.39
CA ASP A 430 -18.60 51.43 10.79
C ASP A 430 -17.45 51.31 11.81
N LEU A 431 -16.29 50.86 11.32
CA LEU A 431 -15.05 50.84 12.09
C LEU A 431 -14.60 52.28 12.39
N SER A 432 -14.16 52.51 13.62
CA SER A 432 -13.46 53.75 13.97
C SER A 432 -12.06 53.79 13.35
N LEU A 433 -11.43 54.97 13.36
CA LEU A 433 -10.04 55.15 12.94
C LEU A 433 -9.08 54.23 13.74
N ILE A 434 -9.32 54.12 15.05
CA ILE A 434 -8.48 53.34 15.98
C ILE A 434 -8.61 51.85 15.66
N GLU A 435 -9.84 51.33 15.58
CA GLU A 435 -10.09 49.92 15.23
C GLU A 435 -9.52 49.58 13.85
N SER A 436 -9.66 50.49 12.88
CA SER A 436 -9.11 50.27 11.54
C SER A 436 -7.58 50.21 11.55
N LYS A 437 -6.92 51.06 12.34
CA LYS A 437 -5.46 51.05 12.52
C LYS A 437 -4.99 49.77 13.19
N GLU A 438 -5.64 49.35 14.26
CA GLU A 438 -5.31 48.12 15.01
C GLU A 438 -5.43 46.90 14.11
N LEU A 439 -6.52 46.78 13.35
CA LEU A 439 -6.68 45.72 12.37
C LEU A 439 -5.57 45.73 11.30
N ILE A 440 -5.14 46.91 10.83
CA ILE A 440 -3.99 46.98 9.89
C ILE A 440 -2.72 46.46 10.56
N LEU A 441 -2.45 46.81 11.83
CA LEU A 441 -1.28 46.30 12.56
C LEU A 441 -1.33 44.78 12.69
N ASP A 442 -2.48 44.21 13.04
CA ASP A 442 -2.67 42.77 13.14
C ASP A 442 -2.44 42.06 11.79
N LEU A 443 -2.93 42.63 10.70
CA LEU A 443 -2.68 42.10 9.34
C LEU A 443 -1.19 42.16 8.96
N LEU A 444 -0.45 43.13 9.51
CA LEU A 444 0.99 43.29 9.35
C LEU A 444 1.80 42.43 10.32
N GLU A 445 1.20 41.55 11.11
CA GLU A 445 1.96 40.56 11.89
C GLU A 445 2.57 39.48 11.00
N SER A 446 1.84 39.07 9.96
CA SER A 446 2.19 37.91 9.13
C SER A 446 2.77 38.29 7.76
N HIS A 447 2.60 39.54 7.32
CA HIS A 447 2.95 39.98 5.97
C HIS A 447 3.53 41.39 5.95
N ARG A 448 4.53 41.60 5.09
CA ARG A 448 4.99 42.94 4.71
C ARG A 448 3.92 43.63 3.87
N ALA A 449 3.89 44.96 3.83
CA ALA A 449 2.98 45.68 2.95
C ALA A 449 3.55 47.01 2.45
N THR A 450 3.15 47.39 1.23
CA THR A 450 3.42 48.71 0.66
C THR A 450 2.13 49.52 0.64
N ILE A 451 2.19 50.75 1.17
CA ILE A 451 1.05 51.67 1.27
C ILE A 451 1.39 52.97 0.52
N ILE A 452 0.51 53.38 -0.40
CA ILE A 452 0.68 54.61 -1.19
C ILE A 452 -0.48 55.55 -0.91
N ILE A 453 -0.19 56.77 -0.47
CA ILE A 453 -1.21 57.76 -0.11
C ILE A 453 -0.97 59.02 -0.94
N ASP A 454 -1.80 59.24 -1.94
CA ASP A 454 -1.69 60.43 -2.78
C ASP A 454 -2.40 61.63 -2.14
N ALA A 455 -1.81 62.81 -2.29
CA ALA A 455 -2.32 64.12 -1.84
C ALA A 455 -2.71 64.19 -0.36
N VAL A 456 -1.81 63.81 0.56
CA VAL A 456 -2.05 63.84 2.02
C VAL A 456 -2.46 65.23 2.52
N ASP A 457 -2.03 66.29 1.85
CA ASP A 457 -2.41 67.68 2.10
C ASP A 457 -3.87 68.01 1.76
N GLU A 458 -4.56 67.17 0.99
CA GLU A 458 -6.00 67.29 0.75
C GLU A 458 -6.83 66.74 1.93
N CYS A 459 -6.24 66.04 2.90
CA CYS A 459 -6.96 65.71 4.12
C CYS A 459 -7.44 66.97 4.85
N ILE A 460 -8.60 66.87 5.51
CA ILE A 460 -9.22 67.95 6.27
C ILE A 460 -8.18 68.54 7.25
N PRO A 461 -7.89 69.85 7.21
CA PRO A 461 -6.79 70.44 7.98
C PRO A 461 -6.86 70.12 9.48
N GLY A 462 -8.07 70.16 10.05
CA GLY A 462 -8.29 69.93 11.48
C GLY A 462 -8.07 68.49 11.96
N SER A 463 -8.13 67.50 11.06
CA SER A 463 -7.98 66.08 11.41
C SER A 463 -6.82 65.38 10.69
N ARG A 464 -6.13 66.04 9.76
CA ARG A 464 -4.96 65.49 9.03
C ARG A 464 -3.91 64.87 9.94
N TYR A 465 -3.69 65.47 11.11
CA TYR A 465 -2.73 64.96 12.11
C TYR A 465 -3.04 63.51 12.52
N GLN A 466 -4.31 63.10 12.47
CA GLN A 466 -4.73 61.74 12.79
C GLN A 466 -4.23 60.74 11.75
N LEU A 467 -4.34 61.06 10.46
CA LEU A 467 -3.79 60.22 9.38
C LEU A 467 -2.26 60.13 9.47
N LEU A 468 -1.59 61.25 9.72
CA LEU A 468 -0.13 61.28 9.92
C LEU A 468 0.29 60.47 11.15
N SER A 469 -0.49 60.53 12.24
CA SER A 469 -0.28 59.70 13.42
C SER A 469 -0.46 58.22 13.10
N THR A 470 -1.48 57.85 12.32
CA THR A 470 -1.66 56.47 11.86
C THR A 470 -0.46 56.00 11.04
N ILE A 471 0.02 56.79 10.07
CA ILE A 471 1.22 56.46 9.28
C ILE A 471 2.43 56.22 10.18
N LYS A 472 2.64 57.11 11.16
CA LYS A 472 3.74 57.00 12.13
C LYS A 472 3.62 55.73 12.96
N ASP A 473 2.42 55.45 13.48
CA ASP A 473 2.15 54.27 14.30
C ASP A 473 2.41 52.98 13.51
N LEU A 474 1.98 52.91 12.24
CA LEU A 474 2.23 51.75 11.38
C LEU A 474 3.73 51.53 11.16
N LEU A 475 4.51 52.58 10.94
CA LEU A 475 5.96 52.46 10.76
C LEU A 475 6.68 51.99 12.03
N GLN A 476 6.19 52.38 13.21
CA GLN A 476 6.84 52.13 14.49
C GLN A 476 6.43 50.80 15.13
N ASN A 477 5.17 50.39 14.95
CA ASN A 477 4.57 49.29 15.71
C ASN A 477 4.23 48.06 14.85
N ALA A 478 4.35 48.10 13.53
CA ALA A 478 4.12 46.92 12.70
C ALA A 478 5.23 45.87 12.91
N SER A 479 4.84 44.63 13.19
CA SER A 479 5.77 43.51 13.42
C SER A 479 6.51 43.10 12.14
N CYS A 480 5.81 43.08 10.99
CA CYS A 480 6.47 42.96 9.69
C CYS A 480 6.74 44.36 9.08
N PRO A 481 7.82 44.49 8.30
CA PRO A 481 8.17 45.74 7.63
C PRO A 481 7.07 46.31 6.73
N VAL A 482 6.73 47.59 6.93
CA VAL A 482 5.78 48.35 6.10
C VAL A 482 6.49 49.49 5.36
N LYS A 483 6.26 49.59 4.06
CA LYS A 483 6.81 50.66 3.22
C LYS A 483 5.71 51.64 2.88
N ILE A 484 5.86 52.91 3.26
CA ILE A 484 4.84 53.94 3.03
C ILE A 484 5.39 55.02 2.10
N LEU A 485 4.58 55.44 1.12
CA LEU A 485 4.92 56.45 0.13
C LEU A 485 3.80 57.52 0.04
N PRO A 486 3.82 58.55 0.90
CA PRO A 486 2.92 59.67 0.82
C PRO A 486 3.35 60.70 -0.24
N TYR A 487 2.37 61.32 -0.89
CA TYR A 487 2.56 62.46 -1.79
C TYR A 487 1.90 63.72 -1.22
N CYS A 488 2.54 64.88 -1.39
CA CYS A 488 2.07 66.19 -0.91
C CYS A 488 2.45 67.34 -1.85
#